data_AF-A0A839VHN1-F1
#
_entry.id   AF-A0A839VHN1-F1
#
_cell.length_a   1.000
_cell.length_b   1.000
_cell.length_c   1.000
_cell.angle_alpha   90.00
_cell.angle_beta   90.00
_cell.angle_gamma   90.00
#
_symmetry.space_group_name_H-M   'P 1'
#
loop_
_entity.id
_entity.type
_entity.pdbx_description
1 polymer ?
#
loop_
_entity_poly.entity_id
_entity_poly.type
_entity_poly.pdbx_seq_one_letter_code
_entity_poly.pdbx_strand_id
1 'polypeptide(L)'
;MFSDDTRHPDPGAVAFIPHYRERNNYRSLPRKVRMIDIDNLPQNVCRKILEVEHVFSSSLHGIVFAHALGRPATLVAPKNESLVKYKDYYASVGLNFPLPISDFGCCNMRGLKTSPENVVYSEKDFAFPDIEMLIDKGVVSK
;
A
#
# COMPACT_ATOMS: atom_id res chain seq x y z
N MET A 1 -7.11 17.68 -14.45
CA MET A 1 -5.66 17.98 -14.50
C MET A 1 -5.18 17.84 -13.07
N PHE A 2 -4.50 16.74 -12.74
CA PHE A 2 -3.90 16.60 -11.41
C PHE A 2 -2.76 17.61 -11.36
N SER A 3 -2.96 18.70 -10.62
CA SER A 3 -1.92 19.68 -10.36
C SER A 3 -0.76 18.93 -9.70
N ASP A 4 0.41 19.00 -10.33
CA ASP A 4 1.67 18.52 -9.77
C ASP A 4 2.09 19.44 -8.61
N ASP A 5 1.39 19.32 -7.48
CA ASP A 5 1.88 19.76 -6.19
C ASP A 5 2.76 18.61 -5.70
N THR A 6 4.04 18.62 -6.08
CA THR A 6 5.05 17.70 -5.53
C THR A 6 5.14 17.91 -4.02
N ARG A 7 4.20 17.33 -3.27
CA ARG A 7 4.23 17.32 -1.80
C ARG A 7 5.49 16.57 -1.42
N HIS A 8 6.48 17.33 -1.00
CA HIS A 8 7.67 16.78 -0.41
C HIS A 8 7.27 16.15 0.93
N PRO A 9 7.75 14.92 1.19
CA PRO A 9 7.46 14.28 2.47
C PRO A 9 8.12 15.06 3.60
N ASP A 10 7.50 15.05 4.78
CA ASP A 10 8.10 15.63 5.97
C ASP A 10 9.36 14.81 6.34
N PRO A 11 10.55 15.42 6.48
CA PRO A 11 11.79 14.68 6.75
C PRO A 11 11.69 13.80 8.01
N GLY A 12 12.01 12.52 7.86
CA GLY A 12 11.94 11.51 8.92
C GLY A 12 10.53 11.09 9.34
N ALA A 13 9.48 11.56 8.66
CA ALA A 13 8.11 11.17 8.96
C ALA A 13 7.79 9.79 8.38
N VAL A 14 7.14 8.96 9.19
CA VAL A 14 6.73 7.61 8.80
C VAL A 14 5.27 7.40 9.11
N ALA A 15 4.59 6.63 8.28
CA ALA A 15 3.20 6.24 8.50
C ALA A 15 3.08 4.76 8.84
N PHE A 16 2.03 4.42 9.57
CA PHE A 16 1.55 3.06 9.71
C PHE A 16 0.09 2.95 9.26
N ILE A 17 -0.18 2.03 8.33
CA ILE A 17 -1.51 1.69 7.82
C ILE A 17 -1.88 0.30 8.33
N PRO A 18 -2.69 0.19 9.40
CA PRO A 18 -3.14 -1.10 9.89
C PRO A 18 -4.18 -1.71 8.94
N HIS A 19 -4.27 -3.03 8.96
CA HIS A 19 -5.48 -3.70 8.48
C HIS A 19 -6.70 -3.22 9.28
N TYR A 20 -7.86 -3.03 8.65
CA TYR A 20 -9.03 -2.41 9.30
C TYR A 20 -9.49 -3.15 10.57
N ARG A 21 -9.39 -4.48 10.58
CA ARG A 21 -9.70 -5.33 11.75
C ARG A 21 -8.71 -5.18 12.90
N GLU A 22 -7.52 -4.67 12.62
CA GLU A 22 -6.41 -4.55 13.57
C GLU A 22 -6.24 -3.13 14.09
N ARG A 23 -6.93 -2.13 13.53
CA ARG A 23 -6.76 -0.71 13.88
C ARG A 23 -6.78 -0.44 15.40
N ASN A 24 -7.68 -1.14 16.11
CA ASN A 24 -7.85 -1.00 17.55
C ASN A 24 -6.67 -1.55 18.37
N ASN A 25 -5.84 -2.42 17.78
CA ASN A 25 -4.65 -2.98 18.41
C ASN A 25 -3.49 -1.98 18.46
N TYR A 26 -3.57 -0.88 17.70
CA TYR A 26 -2.48 0.06 17.49
C TYR A 26 -2.74 1.45 18.10
N ARG A 27 -3.54 1.50 19.18
CA ARG A 27 -3.92 2.76 19.86
C ARG A 27 -2.75 3.59 20.37
N SER A 28 -1.61 2.96 20.63
CA SER A 28 -0.36 3.63 21.02
C SER A 28 0.71 3.31 19.99
N LEU A 29 0.96 4.26 19.08
CA LEU A 29 2.09 4.19 18.16
C LEU A 29 3.27 4.99 18.73
N PRO A 30 4.52 4.65 18.33
CA PRO A 30 5.66 5.50 18.64
C PRO A 30 5.40 6.94 18.16
N ARG A 31 5.84 7.94 18.93
CA ARG A 31 5.55 9.38 18.70
C ARG A 31 5.85 9.87 17.27
N LYS A 32 6.76 9.23 16.56
CA LYS A 32 7.19 9.59 15.20
C LYS A 32 6.36 8.92 14.08
N VAL A 33 5.47 8.00 14.43
CA VAL A 33 4.67 7.22 13.48
C VAL A 33 3.25 7.79 13.41
N ARG A 34 2.83 8.19 12.21
CA ARG A 34 1.45 8.66 11.95
C ARG A 34 0.57 7.47 11.61
N MET A 35 -0.52 7.26 12.33
CA MET A 35 -1.53 6.30 11.88
C MET A 35 -2.33 6.87 10.72
N ILE A 36 -2.46 6.11 9.64
CA ILE A 36 -3.36 6.43 8.53
C ILE A 36 -4.46 5.38 8.48
N ASP A 37 -5.70 5.80 8.68
CA ASP A 37 -6.88 4.94 8.48
C ASP A 37 -7.22 4.90 6.98
N ILE A 38 -7.30 3.69 6.44
CA ILE A 38 -7.68 3.44 5.05
C ILE A 38 -9.19 3.55 4.83
N ASP A 39 -9.99 3.50 5.90
CA ASP A 39 -11.44 3.73 5.88
C ASP A 39 -11.74 5.25 5.87
N ASN A 40 -11.25 5.92 4.83
CA ASN A 40 -11.41 7.35 4.59
C ASN A 40 -11.59 7.60 3.09
N LEU A 41 -11.87 8.85 2.70
CA LEU A 41 -11.87 9.23 1.30
C LEU A 41 -10.50 8.92 0.68
N PRO A 42 -10.43 8.21 -0.46
CA PRO A 42 -9.16 7.81 -1.08
C PRO A 42 -8.19 8.98 -1.29
N GLN A 43 -8.69 10.15 -1.66
CA GLN A 43 -7.88 11.36 -1.86
C GLN A 43 -7.21 11.83 -0.56
N ASN A 44 -7.88 11.66 0.58
CA ASN A 44 -7.31 12.00 1.89
C ASN A 44 -6.24 10.99 2.31
N VAL A 45 -6.45 9.71 2.03
CA VAL A 45 -5.44 8.67 2.26
C VAL A 45 -4.20 8.96 1.43
N CYS A 46 -4.36 9.19 0.12
CA CYS A 46 -3.25 9.50 -0.77
C CYS A 46 -2.47 10.73 -0.30
N ARG A 47 -3.18 11.79 0.13
CA ARG A 47 -2.54 12.99 0.67
C ARG A 47 -1.66 12.68 1.88
N LYS A 48 -2.17 11.93 2.86
CA LYS A 48 -1.42 11.55 4.06
C LYS A 48 -0.22 10.64 3.74
N ILE A 49 -0.35 9.75 2.77
CA ILE A 49 0.77 8.91 2.30
C ILE A 49 1.85 9.79 1.64
N LEU A 50 1.46 10.80 0.89
CA LEU A 50 2.41 11.73 0.26
C LEU A 50 3.13 12.64 1.27
N GLU A 51 2.66 12.78 2.50
CA GLU A 51 3.30 13.58 3.56
C GLU A 51 4.42 12.84 4.31
N VAL A 52 4.62 11.53 4.07
CA VAL A 52 5.61 10.71 4.78
C VAL A 52 6.69 10.16 3.85
N GLU A 53 7.88 9.93 4.39
CA GLU A 53 9.02 9.34 3.65
C GLU A 53 8.87 7.83 3.49
N HIS A 54 8.17 7.17 4.42
CA HIS A 54 8.04 5.71 4.45
C HIS A 54 6.69 5.26 4.99
N VAL A 55 6.15 4.20 4.39
CA VAL A 55 4.89 3.57 4.82
C VAL A 55 5.15 2.17 5.36
N PHE A 56 4.80 1.95 6.62
CA PHE A 56 4.61 0.60 7.16
C PHE A 56 3.15 0.22 6.99
N SER A 57 2.86 -1.03 6.60
CA SER A 57 1.47 -1.45 6.44
C SER A 57 1.27 -2.92 6.79
N SER A 58 0.27 -3.21 7.62
CA SER A 58 -0.31 -4.57 7.75
C SER A 58 -1.53 -4.76 6.84
N SER A 59 -1.91 -3.73 6.09
CA SER A 59 -2.98 -3.74 5.09
C SER A 59 -2.43 -3.87 3.67
N LEU A 60 -3.04 -4.73 2.84
CA LEU A 60 -2.68 -4.80 1.41
C LEU A 60 -2.91 -3.46 0.71
N HIS A 61 -4.03 -2.77 1.00
CA HIS A 61 -4.31 -1.46 0.43
C HIS A 61 -3.22 -0.43 0.72
N GLY A 62 -2.63 -0.47 1.92
CA GLY A 62 -1.52 0.43 2.25
C GLY A 62 -0.28 0.20 1.41
N ILE A 63 0.05 -1.07 1.09
CA ILE A 63 1.16 -1.41 0.19
C ILE A 63 0.85 -0.96 -1.24
N VAL A 64 -0.35 -1.27 -1.74
CA VAL A 64 -0.79 -0.91 -3.11
C VAL A 64 -0.75 0.61 -3.31
N PHE A 65 -1.33 1.37 -2.38
CA PHE A 65 -1.38 2.83 -2.48
C PHE A 65 0.02 3.45 -2.37
N ALA A 66 0.88 2.93 -1.49
CA ALA A 66 2.25 3.41 -1.37
C ALA A 66 3.03 3.18 -2.68
N HIS A 67 2.95 1.98 -3.28
CA HIS A 67 3.60 1.71 -4.57
C HIS A 67 3.08 2.62 -5.68
N ALA A 68 1.75 2.78 -5.80
CA ALA A 68 1.13 3.63 -6.80
C ALA A 68 1.50 5.12 -6.67
N LEU A 69 1.77 5.58 -5.45
CA LEU A 69 2.18 6.96 -5.16
C LEU A 69 3.70 7.15 -5.16
N GLY A 70 4.47 6.12 -5.53
CA GLY A 70 5.94 6.18 -5.51
C GLY A 70 6.50 6.41 -4.11
N ARG A 71 5.89 5.80 -3.08
CA ARG A 71 6.39 5.83 -1.69
C ARG A 71 6.99 4.49 -1.29
N PRO A 72 8.16 4.48 -0.64
CA PRO A 72 8.74 3.27 -0.07
C PRO A 72 7.79 2.65 0.96
N ALA A 73 7.66 1.32 0.91
CA ALA A 73 6.74 0.58 1.75
C ALA A 73 7.40 -0.64 2.40
N THR A 74 6.98 -0.97 3.62
CA THR A 74 7.37 -2.20 4.32
C THR A 74 6.15 -2.94 4.82
N LEU A 75 6.07 -4.21 4.43
CA LEU A 75 5.02 -5.11 4.87
C LEU A 75 5.25 -5.50 6.34
N VAL A 76 4.30 -5.12 7.18
CA VAL A 76 4.17 -5.59 8.55
C VAL A 76 3.29 -6.84 8.53
N ALA A 77 3.71 -7.91 9.21
CA ALA A 77 3.00 -9.17 9.24
C ALA A 77 1.55 -8.95 9.73
N PRO A 78 0.54 -9.24 8.89
CA PRO A 78 -0.85 -9.16 9.34
C PRO A 78 -1.13 -10.27 10.36
N LYS A 79 -1.95 -9.98 11.36
CA LYS A 79 -2.27 -10.92 12.44
C LYS A 79 -3.36 -11.91 12.06
N ASN A 80 -4.34 -11.46 11.28
CA ASN A 80 -5.56 -12.22 11.01
C ASN A 80 -5.84 -12.44 9.51
N GLU A 81 -4.83 -12.28 8.65
CA GLU A 81 -5.00 -12.39 7.20
C GLU A 81 -4.02 -13.40 6.61
N SER A 82 -4.48 -14.13 5.60
CA SER A 82 -3.60 -14.98 4.79
C SER A 82 -2.59 -14.13 4.03
N LEU A 83 -1.34 -14.62 3.94
CA LEU A 83 -0.30 -13.99 3.14
C LEU A 83 -0.51 -14.15 1.62
N VAL A 84 -1.43 -15.03 1.19
CA VAL A 84 -1.66 -15.33 -0.24
C VAL A 84 -1.93 -14.07 -1.05
N LYS A 85 -2.88 -13.22 -0.62
CA LYS A 85 -3.22 -11.98 -1.33
C LYS A 85 -2.05 -11.01 -1.49
N TYR A 86 -1.09 -11.04 -0.55
CA TYR A 86 0.10 -10.20 -0.63
C TYR A 86 1.07 -10.81 -1.64
N LYS A 87 1.33 -12.11 -1.57
CA LYS A 87 2.18 -12.82 -2.53
C LYS A 87 1.68 -12.62 -3.96
N ASP A 88 0.39 -12.78 -4.18
CA ASP A 88 -0.25 -12.59 -5.49
C ASP A 88 -0.04 -11.17 -6.00
N TYR A 89 -0.23 -10.15 -5.15
CA TYR A 89 0.03 -8.76 -5.54
C TYR A 89 1.50 -8.51 -5.88
N TYR A 90 2.45 -8.90 -5.02
CA TYR A 90 3.87 -8.69 -5.29
C TYR A 90 4.28 -9.35 -6.61
N ALA A 91 3.82 -10.58 -6.85
CA ALA A 91 4.03 -11.27 -8.11
C ALA A 91 3.37 -10.56 -9.31
N SER A 92 2.14 -10.04 -9.15
CA SER A 92 1.41 -9.37 -10.24
C SER A 92 2.08 -8.08 -10.71
N VAL A 93 2.84 -7.43 -9.82
CA VAL A 93 3.61 -6.21 -10.14
C VAL A 93 5.11 -6.48 -10.38
N GLY A 94 5.51 -7.74 -10.56
CA GLY A 94 6.89 -8.12 -10.88
C GLY A 94 7.89 -7.94 -9.73
N LEU A 95 7.43 -7.86 -8.48
CA LEU A 95 8.25 -7.69 -7.29
C LEU A 95 8.44 -9.02 -6.54
N ASN A 96 9.62 -9.20 -5.95
CA ASN A 96 9.84 -10.30 -5.01
C ASN A 96 9.02 -10.08 -3.73
N PHE A 97 8.41 -11.15 -3.24
CA PHE A 97 7.70 -11.09 -1.96
C PHE A 97 8.70 -10.85 -0.81
N PRO A 98 8.56 -9.74 -0.05
CA PRO A 98 9.50 -9.43 1.02
C PRO A 98 9.24 -10.32 2.25
N LEU A 99 10.25 -10.45 3.11
CA LEU A 99 10.04 -11.00 4.45
C LEU A 99 9.26 -9.97 5.29
N PRO A 100 8.04 -10.27 5.77
CA PRO A 100 7.29 -9.33 6.60
C PRO A 100 7.97 -9.10 7.95
N ILE A 101 7.95 -7.86 8.44
CA ILE A 101 8.42 -7.57 9.81
C ILE A 101 7.30 -7.85 10.82
N SER A 102 7.64 -8.35 12.00
CA SER A 102 6.64 -8.67 13.05
C SER A 102 6.10 -7.43 13.77
N ASP A 103 6.93 -6.40 13.92
CA ASP A 103 6.57 -5.14 14.58
C ASP A 103 7.52 -4.00 14.16
N PHE A 104 7.14 -2.76 14.50
CA PHE A 104 7.85 -1.52 14.20
C PHE A 104 8.41 -0.83 15.46
N GLY A 105 8.76 -1.60 16.50
CA GLY A 105 9.37 -1.11 17.76
C GLY A 105 10.61 -0.23 17.53
N CYS A 106 11.23 0.33 18.59
CA CYS A 106 12.36 1.30 18.61
C CYS A 106 13.60 1.02 17.70
N CYS A 107 13.56 -0.04 16.91
CA CYS A 107 14.46 -0.47 15.86
C CYS A 107 14.72 0.66 14.85
N ASN A 108 15.92 1.21 14.95
CA ASN A 108 16.68 1.87 13.90
C ASN A 108 16.08 1.68 12.49
N MET A 109 15.59 2.76 11.88
CA MET A 109 15.17 2.81 10.47
C MET A 109 16.30 2.45 9.48
N ARG A 110 17.47 2.02 9.97
CA ARG A 110 18.62 1.57 9.19
C ARG A 110 18.27 0.28 8.47
N GLY A 111 18.43 0.30 7.14
CA GLY A 111 18.20 -0.87 6.29
C GLY A 111 16.77 -1.02 5.79
N LEU A 112 15.86 -0.11 6.16
CA LEU A 112 14.58 -0.02 5.46
C LEU A 112 14.81 0.43 4.03
N LYS A 113 14.02 -0.09 3.10
CA LYS A 113 14.00 0.43 1.74
C LYS A 113 13.56 1.89 1.80
N THR A 114 14.47 2.81 1.52
CA THR A 114 14.21 4.25 1.44
C THR A 114 13.86 4.69 0.01
N SER A 115 14.10 3.82 -0.96
CA SER A 115 13.74 4.05 -2.36
C SER A 115 12.38 3.41 -2.67
N PRO A 116 11.52 4.09 -3.44
CA PRO A 116 10.29 3.50 -3.95
C PRO A 116 10.56 2.27 -4.80
N GLU A 117 9.60 1.34 -4.85
CA GLU A 117 9.65 0.25 -5.82
C GLU A 117 9.36 0.80 -7.23
N ASN A 118 10.04 0.25 -8.23
CA ASN A 118 9.80 0.62 -9.63
C ASN A 118 8.65 -0.22 -10.19
N VAL A 119 7.42 0.26 -10.03
CA VAL A 119 6.20 -0.38 -10.53
C VAL A 119 5.63 0.49 -11.65
N VAL A 120 5.86 0.08 -12.90
CA VAL A 120 5.41 0.83 -14.09
C VAL A 120 4.39 -0.01 -14.85
N TYR A 121 3.13 0.33 -14.66
CA TYR A 121 2.00 -0.24 -15.40
C TYR A 121 1.11 0.89 -15.89
N SER A 122 0.49 0.68 -17.04
CA SER A 122 -0.46 1.56 -17.70
C SER A 122 -1.77 0.79 -17.95
N GLU A 123 -2.84 1.51 -18.31
CA GLU A 123 -4.13 0.87 -18.65
C GLU A 123 -4.00 -0.18 -19.77
N LYS A 124 -3.01 -0.05 -20.65
CA LYS A 124 -2.75 -0.98 -21.76
C LYS A 124 -2.16 -2.31 -21.30
N ASP A 125 -1.56 -2.35 -20.11
CA ASP A 125 -0.99 -3.56 -19.54
C ASP A 125 -2.05 -4.45 -18.87
N PHE A 126 -3.28 -3.93 -18.72
CA PHE A 126 -4.41 -4.66 -18.17
C PHE A 126 -5.38 -5.08 -19.26
N ALA A 127 -5.66 -6.38 -19.34
CA ALA A 127 -6.75 -6.90 -20.15
C ALA A 127 -8.04 -6.83 -19.34
N PHE A 128 -8.89 -5.85 -19.65
CA PHE A 128 -10.24 -5.79 -19.11
C PHE A 128 -11.20 -6.48 -20.09
N PRO A 129 -12.03 -7.43 -19.64
CA PRO A 129 -13.03 -8.04 -20.51
C PRO A 129 -14.06 -6.98 -20.90
N ASP A 130 -14.33 -6.87 -22.20
CA ASP A 130 -15.46 -6.07 -22.67
C ASP A 130 -16.79 -6.84 -22.54
N ILE A 131 -17.90 -6.13 -22.72
CA ILE A 131 -19.25 -6.70 -22.59
C ILE A 131 -19.47 -7.83 -23.58
N GLU A 132 -18.94 -7.74 -24.80
CA GLU A 132 -19.09 -8.79 -25.82
C GLU A 132 -18.37 -10.07 -25.40
N MET A 133 -17.15 -9.93 -24.87
CA MET A 133 -16.35 -11.02 -24.33
C MET A 133 -17.05 -11.71 -23.16
N LEU A 134 -17.71 -10.95 -22.29
CA LEU A 134 -18.48 -11.50 -21.16
C LEU A 134 -19.75 -12.23 -21.61
N ILE A 135 -20.41 -11.75 -22.66
CA ILE A 135 -21.56 -12.42 -23.28
C ILE A 135 -21.14 -13.73 -23.93
N ASP A 136 -20.06 -13.73 -24.73
CA ASP A 136 -19.53 -14.93 -25.39
C ASP A 136 -19.16 -16.02 -24.37
N LYS A 137 -18.62 -15.61 -23.22
CA LYS A 137 -18.30 -16.52 -22.11
C LYS A 137 -19.51 -16.92 -21.27
N GLY A 138 -20.72 -16.44 -21.57
CA GLY A 138 -21.94 -16.74 -20.83
C GLY A 138 -21.95 -16.19 -19.40
N VAL A 139 -21.10 -15.21 -19.10
CA VAL A 139 -21.02 -14.56 -17.78
C VAL A 139 -22.16 -13.54 -17.61
N VAL A 140 -22.56 -12.89 -18.71
CA VAL A 140 -23.63 -11.89 -18.75
C VAL A 140 -24.61 -12.22 -19.88
N SER A 141 -25.91 -12.08 -19.61
CA SER A 141 -26.97 -12.23 -20.61
C SER A 141 -27.05 -10.98 -21.51
N LYS A 142 -27.41 -11.16 -22.78
CA LYS A 142 -27.81 -10.04 -23.66
C LYS A 142 -29.08 -9.36 -23.18
#